data_AF-A0A0U4B177-F1
#
_entry.id   AF-A0A0U4B177-F1
#
_cell.length_a   1.000
_cell.length_b   1.000
_cell.length_c   1.000
_cell.angle_alpha   90.00
_cell.angle_beta   90.00
_cell.angle_gamma   90.00
#
_symmetry.space_group_name_H-M   'P 1'
#
loop_
_entity.id
_entity.type
_entity.pdbx_description
1 polymer ?
#
loop_
_entity_poly.entity_id
_entity_poly.type
_entity_poly.pdbx_seq_one_letter_code
_entity_poly.pdbx_strand_id
1 'polypeptide(L)'
;MRSHRRRVPLQHVLLAGCADDLVVLQSALALLPADVYGQVVVEIDPDVDLPVLETPARVTVHRVWPGTADRAVAAWIAEWIPSEPDAARTVGLWISAGSSARSVPVELDVVAQTI
;
A
#
# COMPACT_ATOMS: atom_id res chain seq x y z
N MET A 1 -23.55 -13.05 22.88
CA MET A 1 -22.41 -13.82 22.36
C MET A 1 -22.58 -14.04 20.85
N ARG A 2 -22.04 -13.14 20.03
CA ARG A 2 -21.77 -13.40 18.60
C ARG A 2 -20.34 -12.95 18.37
N SER A 3 -19.43 -13.90 18.44
CA SER A 3 -18.04 -13.73 18.05
C SER A 3 -18.03 -13.54 16.53
N HIS A 4 -18.17 -12.30 16.07
CA HIS A 4 -17.63 -11.91 14.78
C HIS A 4 -16.21 -11.46 15.05
N ARG A 5 -15.30 -12.43 15.25
CA ARG A 5 -13.88 -12.20 14.94
C ARG A 5 -13.85 -11.90 13.45
N ARG A 6 -14.06 -10.62 13.07
CA ARG A 6 -13.54 -10.12 11.81
C ARG A 6 -12.06 -10.46 11.87
N ARG A 7 -11.63 -11.47 11.12
CA ARG A 7 -10.22 -11.66 10.79
C ARG A 7 -9.85 -10.38 10.05
N VAL A 8 -9.32 -9.42 10.79
CA VAL A 8 -8.67 -8.26 10.22
C VAL A 8 -7.59 -8.83 9.27
N PRO A 9 -7.46 -8.34 8.03
CA PRO A 9 -6.40 -8.81 7.15
C PRO A 9 -5.07 -8.74 7.89
N LEU A 10 -4.30 -9.82 7.90
CA LEU A 10 -3.01 -9.80 8.59
C LEU A 10 -2.02 -8.88 7.87
N GLN A 11 -2.29 -8.54 6.60
CA GLN A 11 -1.44 -7.68 5.78
C GLN A 11 -2.25 -6.55 5.12
N HIS A 12 -1.84 -5.30 5.40
CA HIS A 12 -2.34 -4.10 4.75
C HIS A 12 -1.24 -3.48 3.91
N VAL A 13 -1.54 -3.07 2.68
CA VAL A 13 -0.58 -2.43 1.78
C VAL A 13 -1.08 -1.10 1.23
N LEU A 14 -0.17 -0.14 1.12
CA LEU A 14 -0.35 1.08 0.33
C LEU A 14 0.79 1.21 -0.66
N LEU A 15 0.45 1.37 -1.94
CA LEU A 15 1.37 1.76 -3.01
C LEU A 15 0.99 3.17 -3.48
N ALA A 16 1.90 4.14 -3.42
CA ALA A 16 1.66 5.51 -3.87
C ALA A 16 2.71 5.93 -4.91
N GLY A 17 2.26 6.53 -6.00
CA GLY A 17 3.13 7.05 -7.07
C GLY A 17 2.37 7.97 -8.02
N CYS A 18 3.05 8.46 -9.06
CA CYS A 18 2.47 9.28 -10.11
C CYS A 18 2.41 8.55 -11.46
N ALA A 19 2.04 9.26 -12.53
CA ALA A 19 2.00 8.74 -13.89
C ALA A 19 3.35 8.14 -14.36
N ASP A 20 4.49 8.67 -13.89
CA ASP A 20 5.81 8.16 -14.24
C ASP A 20 6.15 6.83 -13.53
N ASP A 21 5.40 6.49 -12.47
CA ASP A 21 5.67 5.34 -11.63
C ASP A 21 4.89 4.08 -12.05
N LEU A 22 4.07 4.15 -13.10
CA LEU A 22 3.14 3.08 -13.47
C LEU A 22 3.83 1.73 -13.67
N VAL A 23 5.02 1.71 -14.29
CA VAL A 23 5.80 0.48 -14.48
C VAL A 23 6.24 -0.12 -13.14
N VAL A 24 6.63 0.74 -12.20
CA VAL A 24 7.08 0.30 -10.87
C VAL A 24 5.89 -0.15 -10.03
N LEU A 25 4.75 0.55 -10.11
CA LEU A 25 3.51 0.17 -9.45
C LEU A 25 3.01 -1.19 -9.94
N GLN A 26 3.03 -1.46 -11.25
CA GLN A 26 2.69 -2.77 -11.81
C GLN A 26 3.62 -3.87 -11.30
N SER A 27 4.93 -3.59 -11.27
CA SER A 27 5.92 -4.55 -10.76
C SER A 27 5.69 -4.85 -9.27
N ALA A 28 5.40 -3.84 -8.47
CA ALA A 28 5.09 -4.00 -7.05
C ALA A 28 3.80 -4.80 -6.83
N LEU A 29 2.74 -4.49 -7.59
CA LEU A 29 1.46 -5.22 -7.55
C LEU A 29 1.61 -6.71 -7.86
N ALA A 30 2.46 -7.06 -8.84
CA ALA A 30 2.72 -8.45 -9.21
C ALA A 30 3.43 -9.26 -8.12
N LEU A 31 4.10 -8.60 -7.17
CA LEU A 31 4.79 -9.26 -6.06
C LEU A 31 3.89 -9.44 -4.82
N LEU A 32 2.69 -8.86 -4.82
CA LEU A 32 1.81 -8.91 -3.66
C LEU A 32 1.14 -10.29 -3.51
N PRO A 33 0.95 -10.78 -2.27
CA PRO A 33 0.12 -11.94 -2.00
C PRO A 33 -1.32 -11.73 -2.47
N ALA A 34 -1.97 -12.80 -2.92
CA ALA A 34 -3.33 -12.74 -3.47
C ALA A 34 -4.41 -12.32 -2.44
N ASP A 35 -4.18 -12.52 -1.14
CA ASP A 35 -5.13 -12.23 -0.07
C ASP A 35 -4.90 -10.88 0.64
N VAL A 36 -3.88 -10.12 0.19
CA VAL A 36 -3.55 -8.80 0.72
C VAL A 36 -4.74 -7.86 0.58
N TYR A 37 -4.96 -7.03 1.60
CA TYR A 37 -5.87 -5.89 1.51
C TYR A 37 -5.07 -4.62 1.32
N GLY A 38 -5.49 -3.73 0.42
CA GLY A 38 -4.72 -2.52 0.22
C GLY A 38 -5.28 -1.51 -0.74
N GLN A 39 -4.49 -0.47 -0.96
CA GLN A 39 -4.82 0.62 -1.85
C GLN A 39 -3.62 0.99 -2.71
N VAL A 40 -3.90 1.38 -3.94
CA VAL A 40 -2.96 2.06 -4.83
C VAL A 40 -3.46 3.48 -5.00
N VAL A 41 -2.61 4.46 -4.75
CA VAL A 41 -2.89 5.88 -4.99
C VAL A 41 -2.00 6.32 -6.15
N VAL A 42 -2.64 6.74 -7.25
CA VAL A 42 -1.94 7.26 -8.41
C VAL A 42 -2.28 8.73 -8.59
N GLU A 43 -1.27 9.57 -8.41
CA GLU A 43 -1.35 10.98 -8.72
C GLU A 43 -1.18 11.20 -10.22
N ILE A 44 -2.23 11.70 -10.86
CA ILE A 44 -2.29 11.78 -12.31
C ILE A 44 -3.22 12.90 -12.72
N ASP A 45 -2.83 13.65 -13.75
CA ASP A 45 -3.67 14.68 -14.34
C ASP A 45 -4.98 14.08 -14.85
N PRO A 46 -6.10 14.83 -14.76
CA PRO A 46 -7.43 14.33 -15.16
C PRO A 46 -7.50 13.97 -16.65
N ASP A 47 -6.69 14.64 -17.48
CA ASP A 47 -6.65 14.46 -18.93
C ASP A 47 -5.70 13.34 -19.38
N VAL A 48 -4.91 12.79 -18.46
CA VAL A 48 -4.07 11.62 -18.74
C VAL A 48 -4.89 10.39 -18.40
N ASP A 49 -4.81 9.34 -19.20
CA ASP A 49 -5.46 8.06 -18.91
C ASP A 49 -4.61 7.21 -17.96
N LEU A 50 -5.26 6.58 -16.97
CA LEU A 50 -4.62 5.58 -16.12
C LEU A 50 -4.86 4.21 -16.75
N PRO A 51 -3.82 3.50 -17.20
CA PRO A 51 -3.99 2.13 -17.65
C PRO A 51 -4.58 1.26 -16.54
N VAL A 52 -5.30 0.22 -16.95
CA VAL A 52 -5.77 -0.81 -16.01
C VAL A 52 -4.56 -1.43 -15.32
N LEU A 53 -4.53 -1.36 -14.00
CA LEU A 53 -3.55 -2.06 -13.18
C LEU A 53 -4.15 -3.40 -12.74
N GLU A 54 -3.44 -4.50 -13.00
CA GLU A 54 -3.84 -5.80 -12.44
C GLU A 54 -3.58 -5.79 -10.93
N THR A 55 -4.64 -5.94 -10.13
CA THR A 55 -4.55 -5.90 -8.67
C THR A 55 -5.06 -7.20 -8.04
N PRO A 56 -4.52 -7.59 -6.87
CA PRO A 56 -5.17 -8.59 -6.02
C PRO A 56 -6.62 -8.19 -5.72
N ALA A 57 -7.50 -9.17 -5.52
CA ALA A 57 -8.95 -8.97 -5.44
C ALA A 57 -9.42 -7.95 -4.36
N ARG A 58 -8.57 -7.65 -3.38
CA ARG A 58 -8.88 -6.74 -2.25
C ARG A 58 -7.99 -5.50 -2.25
N VAL A 59 -7.38 -5.18 -3.38
CA VAL A 59 -6.59 -3.97 -3.60
C VAL A 59 -7.35 -3.05 -4.55
N THR A 60 -7.66 -1.84 -4.08
CA THR A 60 -8.37 -0.83 -4.87
C THR A 60 -7.42 0.22 -5.41
N VAL A 61 -7.68 0.71 -6.62
CA VAL A 61 -6.89 1.78 -7.26
C VAL A 61 -7.66 3.10 -7.18
N HIS A 62 -7.00 4.14 -6.69
CA HIS A 62 -7.52 5.49 -6.54
C HIS A 62 -6.72 6.46 -7.39
N ARG A 63 -7.41 7.23 -8.23
CA ARG A 63 -6.83 8.40 -8.90
C ARG A 63 -6.99 9.59 -7.98
N VAL A 64 -5.92 10.36 -7.81
CA VAL A 64 -5.92 11.60 -7.04
C VAL A 64 -5.36 12.74 -7.87
N TRP A 65 -5.80 13.96 -7.58
CA TRP A 65 -5.30 15.15 -8.27
C TRP A 65 -3.83 15.41 -7.93
N PRO A 66 -3.05 16.02 -8.83
CA PRO A 66 -1.70 16.50 -8.54
C PRO A 66 -1.61 17.31 -7.24
N GLY A 67 -0.62 17.00 -6.40
CA GLY A 67 -0.41 17.59 -5.09
C GLY A 67 -1.35 17.10 -3.98
N THR A 68 -2.07 15.99 -4.17
CA THR A 68 -3.01 15.46 -3.16
C THR A 68 -2.71 14.06 -2.66
N ALA A 69 -1.72 13.36 -3.25
CA ALA A 69 -1.30 12.03 -2.81
C ALA A 69 -0.91 12.00 -1.33
N ASP A 70 -0.15 12.98 -0.84
CA ASP A 70 0.29 13.06 0.57
C ASP A 70 -0.87 13.00 1.56
N ARG A 71 -2.01 13.64 1.23
CA ARG A 71 -3.20 13.61 2.09
C ARG A 71 -3.81 12.21 2.12
N ALA A 72 -3.90 11.55 0.97
CA ALA A 72 -4.43 10.18 0.89
C ALA A 72 -3.52 9.20 1.66
N VAL A 73 -2.20 9.35 1.50
CA VAL A 73 -1.19 8.58 2.24
C VAL A 73 -1.32 8.81 3.75
N ALA A 74 -1.41 10.06 4.20
CA ALA A 74 -1.54 10.40 5.60
C ALA A 74 -2.84 9.84 6.22
N ALA A 75 -3.96 9.92 5.50
CA ALA A 75 -5.23 9.35 5.94
C ALA A 75 -5.15 7.83 6.08
N TRP A 76 -4.52 7.15 5.11
CA TRP A 76 -4.32 5.71 5.16
C TRP A 76 -3.43 5.30 6.34
N ILE A 77 -2.32 6.02 6.56
CA ILE A 77 -1.43 5.78 7.70
C ILE A 77 -2.19 5.90 9.02
N ALA A 78 -2.97 6.97 9.20
CA ALA A 78 -3.73 7.21 10.42
C ALA A 78 -4.78 6.13 10.69
N GLU A 79 -5.32 5.51 9.65
CA GLU A 79 -6.30 4.42 9.78
C GLU A 79 -5.62 3.06 10.07
N TRP A 80 -4.52 2.75 9.38
CA TRP A 80 -3.99 1.39 9.31
C TRP A 80 -2.75 1.16 10.18
N ILE A 81 -2.00 2.21 10.52
CA ILE A 81 -0.84 2.11 11.41
C ILE A 81 -1.27 2.35 12.86
N PRO A 82 -1.21 1.33 13.74
CA PRO A 82 -1.57 1.48 15.13
C PRO A 82 -0.53 2.34 15.88
N SER A 83 -0.98 3.07 16.91
CA SER A 83 -0.08 3.88 17.76
C SER A 83 0.85 3.02 18.62
N GLU A 84 0.49 1.77 18.87
CA GLU A 84 1.29 0.77 19.57
C GLU A 84 1.66 -0.38 18.61
N PRO A 85 2.90 -0.92 18.68
CA PRO A 85 3.32 -2.00 17.81
C PRO A 85 2.54 -3.29 18.10
N ASP A 86 1.96 -3.90 17.05
CA ASP A 86 1.29 -5.20 17.11
C ASP A 86 1.99 -6.18 16.15
N ALA A 87 2.71 -7.15 16.71
CA ALA A 87 3.46 -8.15 15.95
C ALA A 87 2.57 -9.08 15.10
N ALA A 88 1.27 -9.16 15.37
CA ALA A 88 0.34 -9.95 14.57
C ALA A 88 -0.12 -9.23 13.29
N ARG A 89 0.23 -7.94 13.11
CA ARG A 89 -0.21 -7.11 11.99
C ARG A 89 0.97 -6.68 11.14
N THR A 90 0.93 -7.03 9.86
CA THR A 90 1.90 -6.57 8.87
C THR A 90 1.32 -5.37 8.12
N VAL A 91 2.08 -4.27 8.07
CA VAL A 91 1.76 -3.09 7.29
C VAL A 91 2.91 -2.84 6.32
N GLY A 92 2.62 -2.88 5.02
CA GLY A 92 3.56 -2.56 3.94
C GLY A 92 3.24 -1.20 3.35
N LEU A 93 4.26 -0.34 3.21
CA LEU A 93 4.13 0.98 2.60
C LEU A 93 5.20 1.14 1.53
N TRP A 94 4.77 1.49 0.32
CA TRP A 94 5.66 1.85 -0.78
C TRP A 94 5.23 3.19 -1.34
N ILE A 95 6.16 4.14 -1.38
CA ILE A 95 5.93 5.52 -1.86
C ILE A 95 7.06 5.85 -2.82
N SER A 96 6.71 6.15 -4.07
CA SER A 96 7.68 6.58 -5.07
C SER A 96 8.12 8.03 -4.91
N ALA A 97 9.36 8.33 -5.33
CA ALA A 97 10.00 9.63 -5.25
C ALA A 97 9.41 10.71 -6.16
N GLY A 98 8.63 10.32 -7.17
CA GLY A 98 7.90 11.25 -8.04
C GLY A 98 6.89 12.13 -7.30
N SER A 99 6.52 11.76 -6.07
CA SER A 99 5.64 12.51 -5.16
C SER A 99 6.40 13.16 -3.99
N SER A 100 7.74 13.25 -4.01
CA SER A 100 8.63 13.49 -2.86
C SER A 100 8.71 12.28 -1.90
N ALA A 101 9.56 11.30 -2.23
CA ALA A 101 9.77 10.11 -1.38
C ALA A 101 10.67 10.39 -0.17
N ARG A 102 10.28 9.73 0.93
CA ARG A 102 11.22 9.14 1.89
C ARG A 102 11.02 7.62 1.87
N SER A 103 12.06 6.86 1.54
CA SER A 103 12.14 5.44 1.85
C SER A 103 12.63 5.28 3.29
N VAL A 104 11.83 4.66 4.17
CA VAL A 104 12.34 4.12 5.44
C VAL A 104 12.54 2.62 5.21
N PRO A 105 13.78 2.09 5.28
CA PRO A 105 13.99 0.66 5.27
C PRO A 105 13.39 0.09 6.56
N VAL A 106 12.40 -0.78 6.44
CA VAL A 106 12.01 -1.67 7.55
C VAL A 106 12.91 -2.89 7.45
N GLU A 107 13.81 -3.02 8.42
CA GLU A 107 14.65 -4.20 8.58
C GLU A 107 13.75 -5.39 8.90
N LEU A 108 13.60 -6.29 7.93
CA LEU A 108 12.98 -7.59 8.15
C LEU A 108 13.98 -8.41 8.95
N ASP A 109 13.71 -8.57 10.25
CA ASP A 109 14.33 -9.62 11.04
C ASP A 109 13.87 -10.97 10.46
N VAL A 110 14.64 -11.48 9.49
CA VAL A 110 14.57 -12.86 9.05
C VAL A 110 15.10 -13.68 10.22
N VAL A 111 14.21 -14.07 11.14
CA VAL A 111 14.50 -15.14 12.09
C VAL A 111 14.63 -16.41 11.25
N ALA A 112 15.84 -16.67 10.78
CA ALA A 112 16.24 -17.96 10.25
C ALA A 112 16.16 -18.97 11.40
N GLN A 113 15.00 -19.60 11.56
CA GLN A 113 14.90 -20.84 12.30
C GLN A 113 15.52 -21.95 11.44
N THR A 114 16.72 -22.39 11.81
CA THR A 114 17.19 -23.75 11.50
C THR A 114 17.95 -24.30 12.71
N ILE A 115 17.28 -25.24 13.37
CA ILE A 115 17.73 -26.45 14.11
C ILE A 115 19.12 -26.40 14.75
#